data_AF-A0A4Y4M4I2-F1
#
_entry.id   AF-A0A4Y4M4I2-F1
#
_cell.length_a   1.000
_cell.length_b   1.000
_cell.length_c   1.000
_cell.angle_alpha   90.00
_cell.angle_beta   90.00
_cell.angle_gamma   90.00
#
_symmetry.space_group_name_H-M   'P 1'
#
loop_
_entity.id
_entity.type
_entity.pdbx_description
1 polymer ?
#
loop_
_entity_poly.entity_id
_entity_poly.type
_entity_poly.pdbx_seq_one_letter_code
_entity_poly.pdbx_strand_id
1 'polypeptide(L)'
;MNKDELLKIYSAYLPYGLQISTDDEGQDWVETVIGVNNEALETSVGNYWDFTVKPILYDLSYLTKEIEHEGERFIPIRKIYEINGWEWSDDEVNEIDEIGICSDLDILTYATAQLLLSWHFNIFSLPESEYINKATLTQKQ
;
A
#
# COMPACT_ATOMS: atom_id res chain seq x y z
N MET A 1 19.70 6.00 -10.69
CA MET A 1 18.60 5.10 -11.06
C MET A 1 17.49 5.98 -11.64
N ASN A 2 17.02 5.67 -12.85
CA ASN A 2 15.98 6.45 -13.51
C ASN A 2 14.57 5.98 -13.07
N LYS A 3 13.53 6.75 -13.44
CA LYS A 3 12.13 6.45 -13.08
C LYS A 3 11.74 5.03 -13.51
N ASP A 4 12.16 4.60 -14.70
CA ASP A 4 11.79 3.30 -15.26
C ASP A 4 12.49 2.13 -14.53
N GLU A 5 13.72 2.32 -14.10
CA GLU A 5 14.48 1.36 -13.29
C GLU A 5 13.86 1.19 -11.89
N LEU A 6 13.42 2.29 -11.28
CA LEU A 6 12.69 2.29 -10.00
C LEU A 6 11.36 1.54 -10.11
N LEU A 7 10.57 1.83 -11.15
CA LEU A 7 9.27 1.19 -11.40
C LEU A 7 9.40 -0.32 -11.61
N LYS A 8 10.43 -0.77 -12.34
CA LYS A 8 10.72 -2.21 -12.53
C LYS A 8 11.08 -2.92 -11.23
N ILE A 9 11.82 -2.26 -10.34
CA ILE A 9 12.13 -2.82 -9.03
C ILE A 9 10.86 -2.87 -8.19
N TYR A 10 10.06 -1.81 -8.16
CA TYR A 10 8.80 -1.78 -7.41
C TYR A 10 7.79 -2.81 -7.91
N SER A 11 7.68 -3.05 -9.22
CA SER A 11 6.82 -4.12 -9.75
C SER A 11 7.22 -5.51 -9.27
N ALA A 12 8.50 -5.74 -8.95
CA ALA A 12 8.96 -7.01 -8.39
C ALA A 12 8.67 -7.15 -6.88
N TYR A 13 8.44 -6.03 -6.18
CA TYR A 13 8.09 -6.00 -4.75
C TYR A 13 6.58 -5.85 -4.50
N LEU A 14 5.80 -5.53 -5.52
CA LEU A 14 4.34 -5.50 -5.42
C LEU A 14 3.84 -6.95 -5.28
N PRO A 15 3.26 -7.30 -4.13
CA PRO A 15 3.08 -8.68 -3.74
C PRO A 15 1.96 -9.37 -4.52
N TYR A 16 2.02 -10.70 -4.53
CA TYR A 16 0.84 -11.55 -4.70
C TYR A 16 -0.30 -11.00 -3.83
N GLY A 17 -1.48 -10.78 -4.43
CA GLY A 17 -2.62 -10.21 -3.70
C GLY A 17 -2.80 -8.70 -3.86
N LEU A 18 -1.93 -8.01 -4.60
CA LEU A 18 -2.13 -6.59 -4.92
C LEU A 18 -3.48 -6.39 -5.62
N GLN A 19 -4.30 -5.48 -5.08
CA GLN A 19 -5.51 -5.03 -5.75
C GLN A 19 -5.20 -3.88 -6.71
N ILE A 20 -5.73 -3.98 -7.92
CA ILE A 20 -5.63 -2.96 -8.97
C ILE A 20 -7.02 -2.53 -9.41
N SER A 21 -7.14 -1.29 -9.87
CA SER A 21 -8.35 -0.81 -10.55
C SER A 21 -8.09 -0.79 -12.06
N THR A 22 -9.04 -1.28 -12.85
CA THR A 22 -9.01 -1.23 -14.31
C THR A 22 -10.26 -0.52 -14.83
N ASP A 23 -10.08 0.38 -15.79
CA ASP A 23 -11.18 1.01 -16.53
C ASP A 23 -11.35 0.27 -17.86
N ASP A 24 -12.43 -0.49 -17.98
CA ASP A 24 -12.86 -1.11 -19.24
C ASP A 24 -14.24 -0.55 -19.62
N GLU A 25 -14.31 0.06 -20.80
CA GLU A 25 -15.50 0.71 -21.35
C GLU A 25 -16.21 1.71 -20.38
N GLY A 26 -15.48 2.36 -19.48
CA GLY A 26 -16.01 3.35 -18.53
C GLY A 26 -16.60 2.75 -17.25
N GLN A 27 -16.31 1.47 -16.96
CA GLN A 27 -16.60 0.83 -15.69
C GLN A 27 -15.30 0.48 -14.95
N ASP A 28 -15.20 0.93 -13.70
CA ASP A 28 -14.09 0.61 -12.81
C ASP A 28 -14.32 -0.77 -12.16
N TRP A 29 -13.36 -1.69 -12.36
CA TRP A 29 -13.34 -3.01 -11.71
C TRP A 29 -12.11 -3.15 -10.83
N VAL A 30 -12.25 -3.85 -9.70
CA VAL A 30 -11.14 -4.16 -8.78
C VAL A 30 -10.72 -5.60 -8.97
N GLU A 31 -9.46 -5.81 -9.34
CA GLU A 31 -8.88 -7.13 -9.63
C GLU A 31 -7.69 -7.42 -8.73
N THR A 32 -7.41 -8.71 -8.53
CA THR A 32 -6.21 -9.15 -7.80
C THR A 32 -5.12 -9.56 -8.78
N VAL A 33 -3.95 -8.96 -8.65
CA VAL A 33 -2.75 -9.36 -9.39
C VAL A 33 -2.25 -10.68 -8.83
N ILE A 34 -2.21 -11.69 -9.71
CA ILE A 34 -1.71 -13.03 -9.39
C ILE A 34 -0.35 -13.32 -10.03
N GLY A 35 0.10 -12.46 -10.94
CA GLY A 35 1.40 -12.56 -11.58
C GLY A 35 1.79 -11.33 -12.37
N VAL A 36 3.08 -11.20 -12.64
CA VAL A 36 3.64 -10.21 -13.56
C VAL A 36 4.54 -10.96 -14.53
N ASN A 37 4.33 -10.80 -15.82
CA ASN A 37 5.26 -11.28 -16.84
C ASN A 37 5.85 -10.07 -17.61
N ASN A 38 6.77 -10.34 -18.53
CA ASN A 38 7.48 -9.28 -19.26
C ASN A 38 6.56 -8.46 -20.20
N GLU A 39 5.32 -8.89 -20.41
CA GLU A 39 4.40 -8.33 -21.40
C GLU A 39 3.11 -7.78 -20.77
N ALA A 40 2.69 -8.28 -19.60
CA ALA A 40 1.42 -7.88 -18.96
C ALA A 40 1.38 -8.22 -17.46
N LEU A 41 0.41 -7.60 -16.77
CA LEU A 41 -0.09 -8.10 -15.49
C LEU A 41 -1.03 -9.27 -15.73
N GLU A 42 -0.84 -10.34 -14.97
CA GLU A 42 -1.74 -11.48 -14.93
C GLU A 42 -2.71 -11.28 -13.76
N THR A 43 -4.00 -11.26 -14.06
CA THR A 43 -5.09 -11.16 -13.08
C THR A 43 -5.88 -12.46 -13.02
N SER A 44 -6.77 -12.60 -12.04
CA SER A 44 -7.66 -13.74 -11.87
C SER A 44 -8.56 -14.07 -13.07
N VAL A 45 -8.76 -13.12 -14.00
CA VAL A 45 -9.74 -13.23 -15.09
C VAL A 45 -9.08 -13.52 -16.46
N GLY A 46 -7.75 -13.52 -16.53
CA GLY A 46 -6.97 -13.82 -17.74
C GLY A 46 -6.27 -12.60 -18.33
N ASN A 47 -5.27 -12.88 -19.19
CA ASN A 47 -4.38 -11.87 -19.77
C ASN A 47 -5.09 -11.01 -20.83
N TYR A 48 -4.45 -9.87 -21.15
CA TYR A 48 -4.62 -9.00 -22.33
C TYR A 48 -5.42 -7.72 -22.13
N TRP A 49 -4.74 -6.66 -21.69
CA TRP A 49 -5.13 -5.29 -22.03
C TRP A 49 -3.86 -4.42 -22.10
N ASP A 50 -3.90 -3.36 -22.92
CA ASP A 50 -2.94 -2.24 -22.87
C ASP A 50 -3.62 -1.16 -22.01
N PHE A 51 -3.39 -1.20 -20.69
CA PHE A 51 -4.08 -0.38 -19.71
C PHE A 51 -3.07 0.22 -18.74
N THR A 52 -3.32 1.46 -18.33
CA THR A 52 -2.55 2.10 -17.27
C THR A 52 -3.08 1.63 -15.94
N VAL A 53 -2.26 0.87 -15.21
CA VAL A 53 -2.62 0.32 -13.90
C VAL A 53 -2.03 1.19 -12.80
N LYS A 54 -2.84 1.47 -11.78
CA LYS A 54 -2.39 2.11 -10.55
C LYS A 54 -2.65 1.19 -9.36
N PRO A 55 -1.66 0.99 -8.48
CA PRO A 55 -1.87 0.22 -7.27
C PRO A 55 -2.85 0.95 -6.35
N ILE A 56 -3.68 0.18 -5.64
CA ILE A 56 -4.57 0.71 -4.61
C ILE A 56 -3.84 0.67 -3.27
N LEU A 57 -3.46 1.83 -2.76
CA LEU A 57 -2.61 1.95 -1.57
C LEU A 57 -3.19 2.95 -0.57
N TYR A 58 -2.94 2.74 0.72
CA TYR A 58 -3.08 3.78 1.74
C TYR A 58 -1.90 4.74 1.68
N ASP A 59 -2.20 6.02 1.79
CA ASP A 59 -1.19 7.04 2.06
C ASP A 59 -0.58 6.82 3.47
N LEU A 60 0.70 7.17 3.65
CA LEU A 60 1.36 7.01 4.95
C LEU A 60 0.71 7.82 6.07
N SER A 61 -0.02 8.90 5.76
CA SER A 61 -0.85 9.63 6.75
C SER A 61 -1.97 8.80 7.39
N TYR A 62 -2.23 7.58 6.89
CA TYR A 62 -3.16 6.63 7.51
C TYR A 62 -2.53 5.73 8.57
N LEU A 63 -1.22 5.84 8.84
CA LEU A 63 -0.57 5.06 9.90
C LEU A 63 -1.20 5.31 11.28
N THR A 64 -1.61 6.55 11.55
CA THR A 64 -2.24 6.99 12.80
C THR A 64 -3.76 6.94 12.77
N LYS A 65 -4.36 6.55 11.64
CA LYS A 65 -5.81 6.49 11.46
C LYS A 65 -6.28 5.04 11.53
N GLU A 66 -7.53 4.84 11.88
CA GLU A 66 -8.13 3.51 11.82
C GLU A 66 -8.33 3.11 10.34
N ILE A 67 -7.90 1.90 9.99
CA ILE A 67 -8.11 1.29 8.68
C ILE A 67 -8.86 -0.03 8.84
N GLU A 68 -9.49 -0.49 7.75
CA GLU A 68 -10.00 -1.86 7.63
C GLU A 68 -9.07 -2.67 6.71
N HIS A 69 -8.67 -3.85 7.19
CA HIS A 69 -7.88 -4.81 6.43
C HIS A 69 -8.34 -6.22 6.79
N GLU A 70 -8.78 -6.99 5.79
CA GLU A 70 -9.31 -8.35 5.95
C GLU A 70 -10.46 -8.48 6.98
N GLY A 71 -11.30 -7.44 7.09
CA GLY A 71 -12.43 -7.39 8.02
C GLY A 71 -12.06 -7.03 9.47
N GLU A 72 -10.77 -6.77 9.74
CA GLU A 72 -10.30 -6.25 11.02
C GLU A 72 -10.09 -4.74 10.94
N ARG A 73 -10.58 -4.00 11.94
CA ARG A 73 -10.32 -2.55 12.09
C ARG A 73 -9.26 -2.32 13.13
N PHE A 74 -8.21 -1.58 12.78
CA PHE A 74 -7.13 -1.24 13.69
C PHE A 74 -6.41 0.04 13.27
N ILE A 75 -5.62 0.60 14.19
CA ILE A 75 -4.69 1.71 13.93
C ILE A 75 -3.30 1.11 13.65
N PRO A 76 -2.76 1.22 12.42
CA PRO A 76 -1.54 0.51 12.00
C PRO A 76 -0.34 0.72 12.91
N ILE A 77 -0.11 1.96 13.33
CA ILE A 77 1.06 2.29 14.15
C ILE A 77 1.01 1.60 15.52
N ARG A 78 -0.18 1.48 16.12
CA ARG A 78 -0.37 0.72 17.38
C ARG A 78 -0.04 -0.76 17.19
N LYS A 79 -0.52 -1.35 16.09
CA LYS A 79 -0.26 -2.75 15.75
C LYS A 79 1.23 -3.02 15.51
N ILE A 80 1.96 -2.07 14.93
CA ILE A 80 3.42 -2.16 14.75
C ILE A 80 4.13 -2.17 16.11
N TYR A 81 3.78 -1.27 17.03
CA TYR A 81 4.39 -1.24 18.36
C TYR A 81 4.10 -2.53 19.14
N GLU A 82 2.86 -3.01 19.11
CA GLU A 82 2.46 -4.28 19.73
C GLU A 82 3.28 -5.47 19.21
N ILE A 83 3.46 -5.58 17.88
CA ILE A 83 4.24 -6.66 17.26
C ILE A 83 5.72 -6.60 17.65
N ASN A 84 6.27 -5.40 17.80
CA ASN A 84 7.67 -5.21 18.17
C ASN A 84 7.90 -5.25 19.69
N GLY A 85 6.84 -5.35 20.50
CA GLY A 85 6.93 -5.31 21.96
C GLY A 85 7.35 -3.95 22.50
N TRP A 86 7.07 -2.88 21.76
CA TRP A 86 7.33 -1.50 22.18
C TRP A 86 6.19 -0.98 23.04
N GLU A 87 6.52 -0.20 24.08
CA GLU A 87 5.50 0.48 24.88
C GLU A 87 4.93 1.65 24.08
N TRP A 88 3.60 1.67 23.97
CA TRP A 88 2.86 2.78 23.36
C TRP A 88 2.47 3.77 24.45
N SER A 89 2.89 5.04 24.34
CA SER A 89 2.35 6.10 25.18
C SER A 89 1.35 6.95 24.38
N ASP A 90 0.16 7.20 24.92
CA ASP A 90 -0.85 8.02 24.22
C ASP A 90 -0.42 9.49 24.05
N ASP A 91 0.61 9.93 24.77
CA ASP A 91 1.23 11.26 24.63
C ASP A 91 2.04 11.39 23.32
N GLU A 92 2.55 10.29 22.73
CA GLU A 92 3.30 10.26 21.47
C GLU A 92 2.44 10.56 20.23
N VAL A 93 1.10 10.47 20.35
CA VAL A 93 0.15 10.67 19.23
C VAL A 93 0.28 12.06 18.60
N ASN A 94 0.63 13.08 19.39
CA ASN A 94 0.77 14.46 18.90
C ASN A 94 2.17 14.77 18.32
N GLU A 95 3.20 13.95 18.60
CA GLU A 95 4.56 14.13 18.06
C GLU A 95 4.77 13.39 16.74
N ILE A 96 3.94 12.38 16.47
CA ILE A 96 3.93 11.65 15.20
C ILE A 96 3.57 12.57 14.01
N ASP A 97 2.83 13.66 14.25
CA ASP A 97 2.40 14.64 13.25
C ASP A 97 3.55 15.49 12.66
N GLU A 98 4.76 15.48 13.26
CA GLU A 98 5.79 16.48 12.92
C GLU A 98 7.24 15.95 12.81
N ILE A 99 7.48 14.76 12.21
CA ILE A 99 8.81 14.16 11.83
C ILE A 99 9.22 12.91 12.67
N GLY A 100 8.38 12.39 13.55
CA GLY A 100 8.78 11.31 14.47
C GLY A 100 8.70 9.85 13.96
N ILE A 101 7.88 9.53 12.95
CA ILE A 101 7.82 8.13 12.46
C ILE A 101 9.18 7.72 11.89
N CYS A 102 9.92 8.64 11.27
CA CYS A 102 11.20 8.35 10.63
C CYS A 102 12.44 8.47 11.52
N SER A 103 12.41 9.12 12.69
CA SER A 103 13.62 9.23 13.50
C SER A 103 13.98 7.90 14.20
N ASP A 104 12.97 7.12 14.60
CA ASP A 104 13.20 5.75 15.13
C ASP A 104 13.01 4.66 14.05
N LEU A 105 12.26 4.93 12.97
CA LEU A 105 12.25 4.11 11.74
C LEU A 105 13.30 4.54 10.72
N ASP A 106 14.36 5.25 11.13
CA ASP A 106 15.57 5.44 10.30
C ASP A 106 16.16 4.06 9.91
N ILE A 107 15.73 3.00 10.61
CA ILE A 107 15.79 1.63 10.16
C ILE A 107 14.37 1.06 10.13
N LEU A 108 13.62 1.36 9.05
CA LEU A 108 12.41 0.62 8.73
C LEU A 108 12.82 -0.85 8.61
N THR A 109 12.56 -1.64 9.65
CA THR A 109 12.99 -3.03 9.64
C THR A 109 12.32 -3.72 8.45
N TYR A 110 12.99 -4.70 7.87
CA TYR A 110 12.41 -5.48 6.77
C TYR A 110 11.04 -6.07 7.17
N ALA A 111 10.87 -6.45 8.44
CA ALA A 111 9.59 -6.91 8.97
C ALA A 111 8.51 -5.82 8.96
N THR A 112 8.84 -4.60 9.39
CA THR A 112 7.92 -3.45 9.34
C THR A 112 7.53 -3.12 7.90
N ALA A 113 8.49 -3.13 6.96
CA ALA A 113 8.22 -2.92 5.54
C ALA A 113 7.26 -3.98 4.98
N GLN A 114 7.49 -5.26 5.29
CA GLN A 114 6.63 -6.35 4.85
C GLN A 114 5.21 -6.23 5.41
N LEU A 115 5.05 -5.83 6.68
CA LEU A 115 3.74 -5.60 7.29
C LEU A 115 2.99 -4.47 6.57
N LEU A 116 3.65 -3.32 6.40
CA LEU A 116 3.07 -2.17 5.71
C LEU A 116 2.68 -2.49 4.27
N LEU A 117 3.52 -3.23 3.53
CA LEU A 117 3.18 -3.71 2.19
C LEU A 117 1.97 -4.65 2.21
N SER A 118 1.88 -5.57 3.17
CA SER A 118 0.73 -6.47 3.29
C SER A 118 -0.58 -5.70 3.57
N TRP A 119 -0.49 -4.61 4.32
CA TRP A 119 -1.61 -3.70 4.58
C TRP A 119 -1.85 -2.69 3.46
N HIS A 120 -1.11 -2.78 2.34
CA HIS A 120 -1.20 -1.93 1.17
C HIS A 120 -0.82 -0.46 1.42
N PHE A 121 0.20 -0.17 2.23
CA PHE A 121 0.71 1.20 2.38
C PHE A 121 1.68 1.59 1.26
N ASN A 122 1.65 2.87 0.88
CA ASN A 122 2.60 3.49 -0.05
C ASN A 122 3.96 3.76 0.60
N ILE A 123 4.67 2.70 1.01
CA ILE A 123 5.98 2.82 1.66
C ILE A 123 7.08 3.36 0.73
N PHE A 124 6.85 3.31 -0.59
CA PHE A 124 7.79 3.80 -1.60
C PHE A 124 7.60 5.28 -1.93
N SER A 125 6.66 5.96 -1.25
CA SER A 125 6.37 7.38 -1.47
C SER A 125 6.06 7.70 -2.95
N LEU A 126 5.28 6.83 -3.59
CA LEU A 126 4.78 7.09 -4.95
C LEU A 126 4.00 8.40 -4.97
N PRO A 127 4.16 9.25 -6.01
CA PRO A 127 3.33 10.44 -6.19
C PRO A 127 1.84 10.10 -6.22
N GLU A 128 0.97 10.98 -5.73
CA GLU A 128 -0.50 10.77 -5.75
C GLU A 128 -1.06 10.46 -7.13
N SER A 129 -0.42 10.94 -8.21
CA SER A 129 -0.82 10.63 -9.58
C SER A 129 -0.57 9.17 -9.98
N GLU A 130 0.27 8.44 -9.25
CA GLU A 130 0.77 7.10 -9.60
C GLU A 130 0.10 5.98 -8.77
N TYR A 131 -0.82 6.30 -7.86
CA TYR A 131 -1.59 5.32 -7.09
C TYR A 131 -3.03 5.78 -6.86
N ILE A 132 -3.91 4.87 -6.44
CA ILE A 132 -5.28 5.20 -6.02
C ILE A 132 -5.33 5.10 -4.49
N ASN A 133 -5.76 6.16 -3.82
CA ASN A 133 -5.86 6.14 -2.36
C ASN A 133 -7.00 5.23 -1.91
N LYS A 134 -6.63 4.12 -1.26
CA LYS A 134 -7.56 3.07 -0.79
C LYS A 134 -8.66 3.62 0.11
N ALA A 135 -8.39 4.62 0.92
CA ALA A 135 -9.39 5.23 1.81
C ALA A 135 -10.47 6.04 1.08
N THR A 136 -10.23 6.40 -0.19
CA THR A 136 -11.19 7.15 -1.01
C THR A 136 -12.09 6.25 -1.85
N LEU A 137 -11.81 4.95 -1.88
CA LEU A 137 -12.69 3.96 -2.51
C LEU A 137 -13.91 3.76 -1.61
N THR A 138 -14.94 4.57 -1.82
CA THR A 138 -16.28 4.25 -1.32
C THR A 138 -16.69 2.92 -1.95
N GLN A 139 -16.92 1.89 -1.13
CA GLN A 139 -17.51 0.63 -1.57
C GLN A 139 -18.85 0.94 -2.26
N LYS A 140 -18.85 1.03 -3.59
CA LYS A 140 -20.08 0.87 -4.37
C LYS A 140 -20.38 -0.62 -4.34
N GLN A 141 -21.15 -1.03 -3.32
CA GLN A 141 -21.88 -2.30 -3.35
C GLN A 141 -23.01 -2.23 -4.38
#